data_AF-A0A7X7WUD0-F1
#
_entry.id   AF-A0A7X7WUD0-F1
#
_cell.length_a   1.000
_cell.length_b   1.000
_cell.length_c   1.000
_cell.angle_alpha   90.00
_cell.angle_beta   90.00
_cell.angle_gamma   90.00
#
_symmetry.space_group_name_H-M   'P 1'
#
loop_
_entity.id
_entity.type
_entity.pdbx_description
1 polymer ?
#
loop_
_entity_poly.entity_id
_entity_poly.type
_entity_poly.pdbx_seq_one_letter_code
_entity_poly.pdbx_strand_id
1 'polypeptide(L)'
;MIFPLWVFVLSFFLFSSGDFQPCFAADPSPSYTDRDLNPYRNPADGRSATVPAPSRHTAKKAADRDGKEKEAWCLAGTRHAKKIDLAKERVQSADALVAKRQEEADRKPSDAKARKRLAEAQKKQVKEQKKLAQEEAALSALENRAHRKGIPPGWLKCNFDY
;
A
#
# COMPACT_ATOMS: atom_id res chain seq x y z
N MET A 1 30.36 -22.95 44.53
CA MET A 1 30.14 -24.39 44.25
C MET A 1 28.71 -24.52 43.75
N ILE A 2 28.50 -24.47 42.43
CA ILE A 2 28.29 -25.59 41.47
C ILE A 2 26.80 -25.60 41.06
N PHE A 3 26.59 -25.31 39.77
CA PHE A 3 25.34 -25.40 39.00
C PHE A 3 24.78 -26.83 38.96
N PRO A 4 23.50 -26.99 38.59
CA PRO A 4 23.18 -27.58 37.28
C PRO A 4 22.01 -26.81 36.61
N LEU A 5 21.98 -26.30 35.37
CA LEU A 5 22.54 -26.68 34.07
C LEU A 5 22.54 -28.19 33.81
N TRP A 6 21.71 -28.58 32.84
CA TRP A 6 21.44 -29.92 32.30
C TRP A 6 20.22 -30.63 32.90
N VAL A 7 19.06 -30.39 32.28
CA VAL A 7 18.08 -31.38 31.80
C VAL A 7 16.94 -30.55 31.18
N PHE A 8 17.10 -30.16 29.92
CA PHE A 8 16.00 -29.88 28.97
C PHE A 8 16.59 -29.67 27.55
N VAL A 9 17.59 -30.49 27.21
CA VAL A 9 17.99 -30.77 25.83
C VAL A 9 17.38 -32.13 25.51
N LEU A 10 16.18 -32.14 24.91
CA LEU A 10 15.58 -33.19 24.07
C LEU A 10 14.05 -33.03 24.04
N SER A 11 13.59 -32.03 23.31
CA SER A 11 12.27 -32.05 22.66
C SER A 11 12.41 -31.37 21.31
N PHE A 12 13.34 -31.90 20.53
CA PHE A 12 13.36 -31.78 19.07
C PHE A 12 12.83 -33.11 18.54
N PHE A 13 12.11 -33.05 17.42
CA PHE A 13 11.36 -34.13 16.75
C PHE A 13 9.93 -34.31 17.23
N LEU A 14 9.04 -33.45 16.71
CA LEU A 14 7.98 -33.85 15.77
C LEU A 14 7.20 -32.59 15.35
N PHE A 15 7.85 -31.69 14.63
CA PHE A 15 7.14 -30.82 13.69
C PHE A 15 7.75 -31.09 12.33
N SER A 16 7.36 -32.24 11.80
CA SER A 16 7.61 -32.62 10.41
C SER A 16 7.14 -31.50 9.51
N SER A 17 8.08 -30.98 8.72
CA SER A 17 7.94 -30.55 7.34
C SER A 17 6.52 -30.57 6.80
N GLY A 18 5.83 -29.44 6.93
CA GLY A 18 4.76 -29.06 6.03
C GLY A 18 5.36 -28.14 4.97
N ASP A 19 5.94 -28.71 3.92
CA ASP A 19 6.18 -27.99 2.68
C ASP A 19 4.82 -27.57 2.12
N PHE A 20 4.33 -26.40 2.54
CA PHE A 20 3.30 -25.69 1.80
C PHE A 20 3.95 -25.13 0.54
N GLN A 21 4.07 -26.01 -0.44
CA GLN A 21 4.25 -25.66 -1.84
C GLN A 21 2.91 -25.05 -2.29
N PRO A 22 2.78 -23.73 -2.55
CA PRO A 22 1.63 -23.24 -3.27
C PRO A 22 1.78 -23.77 -4.70
N CYS A 23 1.20 -24.93 -4.97
CA CYS A 23 0.92 -25.39 -6.32
C CYS A 23 -0.24 -24.52 -6.86
N PHE A 24 0.03 -23.24 -7.10
CA PHE A 24 -0.66 -22.54 -8.17
C PHE A 24 -0.02 -23.03 -9.46
N ALA A 25 -0.37 -24.25 -9.85
CA ALA A 25 -0.47 -24.55 -11.26
C ALA A 25 -1.46 -23.52 -11.80
N ALA A 26 -0.92 -22.43 -12.37
CA ALA A 26 -1.67 -21.57 -13.24
C ALA A 26 -2.03 -22.45 -14.43
N ASP A 27 -3.17 -23.14 -14.33
CA ASP A 27 -3.81 -23.73 -15.48
C ASP A 27 -3.86 -22.62 -16.53
N PRO A 28 -3.26 -22.81 -17.72
CA PRO A 28 -3.32 -21.79 -18.76
C PRO A 28 -4.80 -21.53 -19.01
N SER A 29 -5.24 -20.30 -18.73
CA SER A 29 -6.60 -19.87 -19.00
C SER A 29 -6.93 -20.29 -20.43
N PRO A 30 -7.98 -21.10 -20.66
CA PRO A 30 -8.24 -21.67 -21.97
C PRO A 30 -8.30 -20.55 -23.01
N SER A 31 -7.38 -20.58 -23.97
CA SER A 31 -7.36 -19.62 -25.07
C SER A 31 -8.39 -20.08 -26.09
N TYR A 32 -9.58 -19.49 -26.02
CA TYR A 32 -10.60 -19.72 -27.04
C TYR A 32 -10.19 -19.02 -28.33
N THR A 33 -10.12 -19.78 -29.41
CA THR A 33 -9.94 -19.23 -30.75
C THR A 33 -11.28 -18.72 -31.29
N ASP A 34 -11.26 -17.84 -32.30
CA ASP A 34 -12.48 -17.39 -32.98
C ASP A 34 -13.34 -18.54 -33.53
N ARG A 35 -12.71 -19.72 -33.74
CA ARG A 35 -13.39 -20.93 -34.15
C ARG A 35 -14.26 -21.53 -33.04
N ASP A 36 -13.86 -21.40 -31.78
CA ASP A 36 -14.55 -21.93 -30.61
C ASP A 36 -15.76 -21.08 -30.19
N LEU A 37 -15.76 -19.79 -30.58
CA LEU A 37 -16.84 -18.83 -30.34
C LEU A 37 -17.93 -18.86 -31.42
N ASN A 38 -17.65 -19.50 -32.56
CA ASN A 38 -18.54 -19.53 -33.72
C ASN A 38 -19.95 -20.14 -33.46
N PRO A 39 -20.13 -21.15 -32.58
CA PRO A 39 -21.46 -21.69 -32.24
C PRO A 39 -22.37 -20.71 -31.47
N TYR A 40 -21.76 -19.73 -30.80
CA TYR A 40 -22.47 -18.72 -30.00
C TYR A 40 -22.73 -17.43 -30.78
N ARG A 41 -22.30 -17.38 -32.06
CA ARG A 41 -22.45 -16.21 -32.91
C ARG A 41 -23.89 -16.16 -33.43
N ASN A 42 -24.69 -15.24 -32.92
CA ASN A 42 -26.04 -15.02 -33.43
C ASN A 42 -25.96 -14.47 -34.88
N PRO A 43 -26.76 -14.99 -35.82
CA PRO A 43 -26.77 -14.49 -37.20
C PRO A 43 -27.26 -13.03 -37.33
N ALA A 44 -27.80 -12.45 -36.25
CA ALA A 44 -28.15 -11.03 -36.16
C ALA A 44 -26.92 -10.09 -35.98
N ASP A 45 -25.77 -10.63 -35.56
CA ASP A 45 -24.54 -9.85 -35.30
C ASP A 45 -23.71 -9.62 -36.58
N GLY A 46 -24.22 -10.03 -37.74
CA GLY A 46 -23.60 -9.84 -39.07
C GLY A 46 -23.56 -8.40 -39.57
N ARG A 47 -24.08 -7.42 -38.81
CA ARG A 47 -23.70 -6.02 -39.04
C ARG A 47 -22.35 -5.79 -38.39
N SER A 48 -21.31 -6.09 -39.15
CA SER A 48 -19.96 -5.59 -38.89
C SER A 48 -20.07 -4.08 -38.70
N ALA A 49 -20.15 -3.65 -37.44
CA ALA A 49 -19.79 -2.30 -37.07
C ALA A 49 -18.29 -2.22 -37.37
N THR A 50 -17.97 -1.88 -38.62
CA THR A 50 -16.65 -1.40 -38.99
C THR A 50 -16.42 -0.21 -38.08
N VAL A 51 -15.77 -0.43 -36.94
CA VAL A 51 -15.32 0.64 -36.07
C VAL A 51 -14.41 1.47 -36.96
N PRO A 52 -14.79 2.70 -37.37
CA PRO A 52 -13.93 3.49 -38.22
C PRO A 52 -12.64 3.69 -37.42
N ALA A 53 -11.51 3.28 -38.01
CA ALA A 53 -10.20 3.52 -37.42
C ALA A 53 -10.13 5.00 -37.05
N PRO A 54 -9.81 5.35 -35.79
CA PRO A 54 -9.85 6.73 -35.36
C PRO A 54 -8.91 7.53 -36.25
N SER A 55 -9.42 8.62 -36.83
CA SER A 55 -8.59 9.55 -37.59
C SER A 55 -7.36 9.93 -36.75
N ARG A 56 -6.18 10.10 -37.38
CA ARG A 56 -4.93 10.49 -36.68
C ARG A 56 -5.14 11.70 -35.74
N HIS A 57 -6.04 12.61 -36.09
CA HIS A 57 -6.39 13.77 -35.27
C HIS A 57 -7.20 13.43 -34.01
N THR A 58 -8.12 12.47 -34.08
CA THR A 58 -8.88 12.01 -32.91
C THR A 58 -8.04 11.14 -31.97
N ALA A 59 -7.12 10.34 -32.50
CA ALA A 59 -6.19 9.54 -31.69
C ALA A 59 -5.21 10.42 -30.89
N LYS A 60 -4.65 11.47 -31.52
CA LYS A 60 -3.76 12.42 -30.83
C LYS A 60 -4.47 13.19 -29.71
N LYS A 61 -5.71 13.65 -29.95
CA LYS A 61 -6.52 14.32 -28.91
C LYS A 61 -6.90 13.41 -27.74
N ALA A 62 -7.10 12.11 -27.96
CA ALA A 62 -7.36 11.15 -26.90
C ALA A 62 -6.09 10.90 -26.06
N ALA A 63 -4.95 10.67 -26.72
CA ALA A 63 -3.66 10.49 -26.04
C ALA A 63 -3.25 11.71 -25.19
N ASP A 64 -3.50 12.93 -25.68
CA ASP A 64 -3.21 14.16 -24.92
C ASP A 64 -4.12 14.34 -23.68
N ARG A 65 -5.34 13.77 -23.71
CA ARG A 65 -6.26 13.78 -22.55
C ARG A 65 -5.84 12.75 -21.51
N ASP A 66 -5.48 11.55 -21.96
CA ASP A 66 -5.03 10.47 -21.08
C ASP A 66 -3.71 10.82 -20.38
N GLY A 67 -2.81 11.51 -21.07
CA GLY A 67 -1.56 12.01 -20.48
C GLY A 67 -1.80 13.01 -19.35
N LYS A 68 -2.72 13.97 -19.53
CA LYS A 68 -3.08 14.96 -18.49
C LYS A 68 -3.80 14.33 -17.31
N GLU A 69 -4.65 13.35 -17.56
CA GLU A 69 -5.32 12.62 -16.50
C GLU A 69 -4.33 11.77 -15.69
N LYS A 70 -3.43 11.06 -16.37
CA LYS A 70 -2.33 10.33 -15.73
C LYS A 70 -1.50 11.25 -14.83
N GLU A 71 -1.08 12.41 -15.34
CA GLU A 71 -0.34 13.40 -14.56
C GLU A 71 -1.12 13.88 -13.32
N ALA A 72 -2.42 14.15 -13.45
CA ALA A 72 -3.25 14.59 -12.33
C ALA A 72 -3.33 13.53 -11.22
N TRP A 73 -3.51 12.25 -11.56
CA TRP A 73 -3.53 11.14 -10.61
C TRP A 73 -2.17 10.93 -9.95
N CYS A 74 -1.11 11.07 -10.72
CA CYS A 74 0.27 10.97 -10.27
C CYS A 74 0.64 12.03 -9.22
N LEU A 75 0.30 13.28 -9.52
CA LEU A 75 0.50 14.41 -8.61
C LEU A 75 -0.32 14.24 -7.33
N ALA A 76 -1.55 13.73 -7.44
CA ALA A 76 -2.38 13.41 -6.29
C ALA A 76 -1.74 12.32 -5.42
N GLY A 77 -1.32 11.19 -6.00
CA GLY A 77 -0.65 10.10 -5.28
C GLY A 77 0.63 10.58 -4.59
N THR A 78 1.49 11.31 -5.31
CA THR A 78 2.73 11.87 -4.77
C THR A 78 2.48 12.85 -3.63
N ARG A 79 1.44 13.68 -3.71
CA ARG A 79 1.07 14.61 -2.63
C ARG A 79 0.71 13.85 -1.35
N HIS A 80 -0.05 12.77 -1.46
CA HIS A 80 -0.40 11.94 -0.30
C HIS A 80 0.81 11.18 0.25
N ALA A 81 1.65 10.61 -0.61
CA ALA A 81 2.90 9.96 -0.20
C ALA A 81 3.80 10.91 0.61
N LYS A 82 4.03 12.14 0.11
CA LYS A 82 4.82 13.16 0.83
C LYS A 82 4.22 13.51 2.19
N LYS A 83 2.89 13.58 2.31
CA LYS A 83 2.24 13.85 3.60
C LYS A 83 2.43 12.70 4.58
N ILE A 84 2.36 11.46 4.11
CA ILE A 84 2.62 10.27 4.92
C ILE A 84 4.07 10.27 5.40
N ASP A 85 5.03 10.57 4.52
CA ASP A 85 6.45 10.62 4.89
C ASP A 85 6.72 11.69 5.97
N LEU A 86 6.19 12.90 5.79
CA LEU A 86 6.25 13.95 6.81
C LEU A 86 5.55 13.56 8.12
N ALA A 87 4.44 12.81 8.05
CA ALA A 87 3.75 12.31 9.24
C ALA A 87 4.58 11.23 9.96
N LYS A 88 5.26 10.34 9.22
CA LYS A 88 6.18 9.35 9.79
C LYS A 88 7.36 10.01 10.50
N GLU A 89 7.95 11.03 9.90
CA GLU A 89 9.02 11.81 10.54
C GLU A 89 8.54 12.46 11.85
N ARG A 90 7.32 12.99 11.87
CA ARG A 90 6.71 13.55 13.09
C ARG A 90 6.50 12.50 14.17
N VAL A 91 6.03 11.31 13.81
CA VAL A 91 5.90 10.17 14.74
C VAL A 91 7.26 9.79 15.31
N GLN A 92 8.28 9.61 14.47
CA GLN A 92 9.65 9.29 14.91
C GLN A 92 10.22 10.35 15.86
N SER A 93 10.03 11.64 15.55
CA SER A 93 10.47 12.72 16.44
C SER A 93 9.72 12.73 17.79
N ALA A 94 8.43 12.35 17.79
CA ALA A 94 7.64 12.21 19.01
C ALA A 94 8.08 10.98 19.82
N ASP A 95 8.39 9.86 19.17
CA ASP A 95 8.92 8.65 19.80
C ASP A 95 10.27 8.92 20.48
N ALA A 96 11.18 9.61 19.78
CA ALA A 96 12.47 10.04 20.33
C ALA A 96 12.30 10.99 21.53
N LEU A 97 11.29 11.86 21.50
CA LEU A 97 10.98 12.74 22.62
C LEU A 97 10.44 11.95 23.82
N VAL A 98 9.56 10.97 23.60
CA VAL A 98 9.05 10.08 24.65
C VAL A 98 10.20 9.33 25.30
N ALA A 99 11.11 8.74 24.51
CA ALA A 99 12.29 8.04 25.03
C ALA A 99 13.15 8.95 25.93
N LYS A 100 13.44 10.19 25.50
CA LYS A 100 14.19 11.15 26.31
C LYS A 100 13.48 11.54 27.60
N ARG A 101 12.15 11.72 27.57
CA ARG A 101 11.36 12.06 28.77
C ARG A 101 11.16 10.88 29.70
N GLN A 102 11.16 9.66 29.16
CA GLN A 102 11.12 8.43 29.94
C GLN A 102 12.41 8.31 30.75
N GLU A 103 13.58 8.50 30.11
CA GLU A 103 14.88 8.51 30.79
C GLU A 103 14.97 9.60 31.89
N GLU A 104 14.43 10.80 31.63
CA GLU A 104 14.35 11.88 32.64
C GLU A 104 13.48 11.48 33.84
N ALA A 105 12.32 10.85 33.59
CA ALA A 105 11.42 10.39 34.63
C ALA A 105 12.01 9.21 35.43
N ASP A 106 12.71 8.29 34.77
CA ASP A 106 13.35 7.13 35.41
C ASP A 106 14.53 7.55 36.30
N ARG A 107 15.28 8.59 35.91
CA ARG A 107 16.34 9.18 36.74
C ARG A 107 15.81 9.94 37.96
N LYS A 108 14.60 10.49 37.87
CA LYS A 108 13.97 11.31 38.92
C LYS A 108 12.52 10.85 39.16
N PRO A 109 12.29 9.66 39.73
CA PRO A 109 10.96 9.05 39.80
C PRO A 109 9.99 9.82 40.71
N SER A 110 10.50 10.58 41.68
CA SER A 110 9.72 11.43 42.58
C SER A 110 9.41 12.82 42.02
N ASP A 111 10.00 13.21 40.88
CA ASP A 111 9.75 14.51 40.27
C ASP A 111 8.43 14.52 39.49
N ALA A 112 7.41 15.13 40.09
CA ALA A 112 6.09 15.29 39.47
C ALA A 112 6.13 16.05 38.13
N LYS A 113 7.08 16.98 37.94
CA LYS A 113 7.23 17.71 36.67
C LYS A 113 7.78 16.79 35.58
N ALA A 114 8.72 15.91 35.89
CA ALA A 114 9.26 14.93 34.94
C ALA A 114 8.16 13.97 34.46
N ARG A 115 7.36 13.43 35.40
CA ARG A 115 6.21 12.56 35.06
C ARG A 115 5.15 13.28 34.21
N LYS A 116 4.88 14.56 34.50
CA LYS A 116 3.95 15.37 33.70
C LYS A 116 4.46 15.58 32.26
N ARG A 117 5.74 15.90 32.08
CA ARG A 117 6.36 16.06 30.75
C ARG A 117 6.34 14.76 29.94
N LEU A 118 6.57 13.62 30.58
CA LEU A 118 6.43 12.31 29.96
C LEU A 118 5.01 12.06 29.46
N ALA A 119 4.00 12.31 30.31
CA ALA A 119 2.60 12.17 29.92
C ALA A 119 2.21 13.10 28.76
N GLU A 120 2.72 14.33 28.73
CA GLU A 120 2.54 15.26 27.61
C GLU A 120 3.21 14.76 26.32
N ALA A 121 4.41 14.19 26.41
CA ALA A 121 5.11 13.60 25.28
C ALA A 121 4.35 12.40 24.70
N GLN A 122 3.85 11.50 25.56
CA GLN A 122 3.02 10.35 25.15
C GLN A 122 1.72 10.79 24.47
N LYS A 123 1.04 11.83 25.01
CA LYS A 123 -0.14 12.41 24.36
C LYS A 123 0.18 12.96 22.97
N LYS A 124 1.34 13.62 22.81
CA LYS A 124 1.80 14.12 21.52
C LYS A 124 2.08 12.96 20.55
N GLN A 125 2.74 11.90 21.00
CA GLN A 125 3.00 10.70 20.21
C GLN A 125 1.70 10.10 19.65
N VAL A 126 0.71 9.86 20.51
CA VAL A 126 -0.61 9.34 20.09
C VAL A 126 -1.29 10.28 19.08
N LYS A 127 -1.17 11.60 19.27
CA LYS A 127 -1.73 12.58 18.33
C LYS A 127 -1.07 12.52 16.95
N GLU A 128 0.26 12.38 16.89
CA GLU A 128 0.96 12.28 15.60
C GLU A 128 0.69 10.92 14.93
N GLN A 129 0.59 9.82 15.69
CA GLN A 129 0.17 8.51 15.14
C GLN A 129 -1.24 8.56 14.53
N LYS A 130 -2.19 9.24 15.19
CA LYS A 130 -3.54 9.46 14.63
C LYS A 130 -3.49 10.23 13.31
N LYS A 131 -2.63 11.24 13.19
CA LYS A 131 -2.46 11.98 11.93
C LYS A 131 -1.86 11.12 10.83
N LEU A 132 -0.87 10.28 11.16
CA LEU A 132 -0.32 9.31 10.21
C LEU A 132 -1.41 8.40 9.66
N ALA A 133 -2.22 7.80 10.54
CA ALA A 133 -3.34 6.94 10.14
C ALA A 133 -4.37 7.68 9.27
N GLN A 134 -4.62 8.97 9.54
CA GLN A 134 -5.52 9.79 8.70
C GLN A 134 -4.96 10.02 7.29
N GLU A 135 -3.66 10.27 7.15
CA GLU A 135 -3.03 10.48 5.84
C GLU A 135 -2.94 9.16 5.06
N GLU A 136 -2.68 8.04 5.73
CA GLU A 136 -2.73 6.69 5.13
C GLU A 136 -4.16 6.34 4.67
N ALA A 137 -5.17 6.63 5.48
CA ALA A 137 -6.57 6.46 5.09
C ALA A 137 -6.95 7.35 3.91
N ALA A 138 -6.41 8.57 3.83
CA ALA A 138 -6.64 9.47 2.70
C ALA A 138 -6.00 8.95 1.41
N LEU A 139 -4.81 8.34 1.48
CA LEU A 139 -4.19 7.66 0.34
C LEU A 139 -5.02 6.45 -0.09
N SER A 140 -5.46 5.61 0.85
CA SER A 140 -6.34 4.47 0.55
C SER A 140 -7.66 4.93 -0.10
N ALA A 141 -8.24 6.04 0.34
CA ALA A 141 -9.42 6.62 -0.29
C ALA A 141 -9.15 7.09 -1.73
N LEU A 142 -7.97 7.63 -2.01
CA LEU A 142 -7.54 7.99 -3.36
C LEU A 142 -7.39 6.74 -4.25
N GLU A 143 -6.74 5.70 -3.75
CA GLU A 143 -6.56 4.41 -4.44
C GLU A 143 -7.92 3.77 -4.78
N ASN A 144 -8.84 3.75 -3.81
CA ASN A 144 -10.20 3.27 -4.03
C ASN A 144 -10.94 4.10 -5.09
N ARG A 145 -10.75 5.42 -5.12
CA ARG A 145 -11.34 6.30 -6.14
C ARG A 145 -10.74 6.04 -7.52
N ALA A 146 -9.43 5.82 -7.60
CA ALA A 146 -8.73 5.46 -8.83
C ALA A 146 -9.26 4.12 -9.36
N HIS A 147 -9.34 3.10 -8.50
CA HIS A 147 -9.86 1.78 -8.85
C HIS A 147 -11.30 1.83 -9.38
N ARG A 148 -12.20 2.58 -8.72
CA ARG A 148 -13.59 2.77 -9.18
C ARG A 148 -13.70 3.44 -10.55
N LYS A 149 -12.68 4.19 -10.95
CA LYS A 149 -12.60 4.86 -12.25
C LYS A 149 -11.84 4.05 -13.31
N GLY A 150 -11.42 2.82 -12.99
CA GLY A 150 -10.61 1.98 -13.89
C GLY A 150 -9.19 2.50 -14.08
N ILE A 151 -8.69 3.37 -13.19
CA ILE A 151 -7.34 3.92 -13.27
C ILE A 151 -6.35 2.89 -12.74
N PRO A 152 -5.30 2.52 -13.50
CA PRO A 152 -4.29 1.58 -13.05
C PRO A 152 -3.53 2.06 -11.81
N PRO A 153 -3.14 1.18 -10.87
CA PRO A 153 -2.42 1.57 -9.65
C PRO A 153 -1.05 2.23 -9.96
N GLY A 154 -0.44 1.89 -11.10
CA GLY A 154 0.79 2.52 -11.56
C GLY A 154 0.66 4.02 -11.86
N TRP A 155 -0.54 4.53 -12.14
CA TRP A 155 -0.75 5.96 -12.43
C TRP A 155 -0.64 6.85 -11.20
N LEU A 156 -0.79 6.30 -10.00
CA LEU A 156 -0.59 7.03 -8.74
C LEU A 156 0.90 7.18 -8.39
N LYS A 157 1.79 6.45 -9.07
CA LYS A 157 3.24 6.52 -8.94
C LYS A 157 3.82 7.27 -10.14
N CYS A 158 4.61 8.30 -9.88
CA CYS A 158 5.27 9.08 -10.93
C CYS A 158 6.50 8.38 -11.51
N ASN A 159 6.25 7.23 -12.12
CA ASN A 159 7.19 6.53 -12.98
C ASN A 159 6.80 6.87 -14.43
N PHE A 160 7.22 8.04 -14.88
CA PHE A 160 7.17 8.37 -16.31
C PHE A 160 8.44 7.82 -16.92
N ASP A 161 8.36 6.65 -17.56
CA ASP A 161 9.38 6.24 -18.51
C ASP A 161 9.33 7.24 -19.67
N TYR A 162 10.42 8.00 -19.83
CA TYR A 162 10.63 8.94 -20.91
C TYR A 162 11.45 8.28 -22.02
#